data_AF-A0AAU9WLB6-F1
#
_entry.id   AF-A0AAU9WLB6-F1
#
_cell.length_a   1.000
_cell.length_b   1.000
_cell.length_c   1.000
_cell.angle_alpha   90.00
_cell.angle_beta   90.00
_cell.angle_gamma   90.00
#
_symmetry.space_group_name_H-M   'P 1'
#
loop_
_entity.id
_entity.type
_entity.pdbx_description
1 polymer ?
#
loop_
_entity_poly.entity_id
_entity_poly.type
_entity_poly.pdbx_seq_one_letter_code
_entity_poly.pdbx_strand_id
1 'polypeptide(L)'
;MAERRVNDREQNQDDNAVPAAIRNNNMSEECIVLLEELIRSNRALASENEKLRQQQECSNKSNLEALQRIENRLETGDNGAKVRRRQNRQKRRTIVVPPACRRAVRRIYKLLLKKDDFGGFYLDEEVNSDNNYGIFEHTVEQIVHQQGGPEKCPWTKDIIEAALQRYFKTCLETHKLKSSNRYEAHKQKTRKSGRQREKLMRRTTALELVNWADQHEKGRVAEVLVMEAMSSEESCYEDDDINNSKLTKYSVHRLPWESRRMKKIKKKLDKAYKKKLTSRAKERILPRVDGQPSLRCPPTENFPGWAIRQ
;
A
#
# COMPACT_ATOMS: atom_id res chain seq x y z
N MET A 1 -59.64 36.55 -15.70
CA MET A 1 -60.09 36.25 -14.32
C MET A 1 -58.98 36.65 -13.38
N ALA A 2 -59.37 37.37 -12.33
CA ALA A 2 -58.52 38.23 -11.52
C ALA A 2 -57.75 37.48 -10.42
N GLU A 3 -56.51 37.89 -10.16
CA GLU A 3 -55.94 37.85 -8.81
C GLU A 3 -55.52 39.26 -8.40
N ARG A 4 -56.02 39.64 -7.23
CA ARG A 4 -55.90 40.94 -6.57
C ARG A 4 -54.61 40.97 -5.75
N ARG A 5 -53.83 42.06 -5.84
CA ARG A 5 -52.99 42.57 -4.75
C ARG A 5 -52.76 44.07 -4.94
N VAL A 6 -53.48 44.92 -4.22
CA VAL A 6 -53.01 46.25 -3.79
C VAL A 6 -53.82 46.66 -2.56
N ASN A 7 -53.12 47.03 -1.49
CA ASN A 7 -53.46 47.88 -0.34
C ASN A 7 -52.13 47.94 0.46
N ASP A 8 -51.61 49.03 1.01
CA ASP A 8 -52.00 50.43 1.23
C ASP A 8 -50.67 51.19 1.52
N ARG A 9 -50.42 52.41 0.99
CA ARG A 9 -50.62 53.73 1.66
C ARG A 9 -49.71 53.89 2.91
N GLU A 10 -48.78 54.84 3.05
CA GLU A 10 -48.86 56.32 3.04
C GLU A 10 -47.41 56.89 3.01
N GLN A 11 -47.07 57.85 2.14
CA GLN A 11 -46.95 59.31 2.39
C GLN A 11 -45.94 59.75 3.47
N ASN A 12 -44.88 60.46 3.05
CA ASN A 12 -44.64 61.86 3.44
C ASN A 12 -43.42 62.46 2.70
N GLN A 13 -43.70 63.53 1.95
CA GLN A 13 -42.75 64.59 1.63
C GLN A 13 -42.62 65.49 2.87
N ASP A 14 -41.41 65.96 3.17
CA ASP A 14 -41.09 67.39 3.18
C ASP A 14 -39.64 67.64 3.63
N ASP A 15 -38.97 68.43 2.80
CA ASP A 15 -38.03 69.50 3.13
C ASP A 15 -36.99 69.30 4.25
N ASN A 16 -35.71 69.21 3.85
CA ASN A 16 -34.75 70.14 4.43
C ASN A 16 -33.52 70.41 3.55
N ALA A 17 -33.36 71.70 3.29
CA ALA A 17 -32.18 72.48 2.91
C ALA A 17 -30.84 71.74 2.77
N VAL A 18 -30.20 71.94 1.62
CA VAL A 18 -28.75 71.86 1.44
C VAL A 18 -28.11 73.10 2.07
N PRO A 19 -27.18 72.98 3.03
CA PRO A 19 -26.18 74.00 3.27
C PRO A 19 -24.88 73.60 2.56
N ALA A 20 -24.50 74.39 1.57
CA ALA A 20 -23.16 74.39 1.03
C ALA A 20 -22.17 74.88 2.10
N ALA A 21 -21.12 74.10 2.35
CA ALA A 21 -19.73 74.52 2.56
C ALA A 21 -19.01 73.63 3.60
N ILE A 22 -18.36 72.58 3.12
CA ILE A 22 -17.01 72.22 3.60
C ILE A 22 -16.14 72.06 2.35
N ARG A 23 -15.65 73.20 1.83
CA ARG A 23 -14.42 73.22 1.02
C ARG A 23 -13.26 73.37 1.99
N ASN A 24 -12.48 72.30 2.19
CA ASN A 24 -11.08 72.23 1.75
C ASN A 24 -10.27 71.15 2.49
N ASN A 25 -9.58 70.37 1.67
CA ASN A 25 -8.20 69.89 1.83
C ASN A 25 -7.85 68.96 2.99
N ASN A 26 -7.89 67.66 2.70
CA ASN A 26 -6.69 66.83 2.49
C ASN A 26 -7.14 65.38 2.67
N MET A 27 -7.43 64.67 1.58
CA MET A 27 -7.08 63.25 1.61
C MET A 27 -5.59 63.27 1.92
N SER A 28 -5.17 62.78 3.10
CA SER A 28 -3.74 62.78 3.44
C SER A 28 -3.01 62.14 2.25
N GLU A 29 -1.83 62.64 1.91
CA GLU A 29 -1.04 62.06 0.81
C GLU A 29 -0.94 60.53 0.96
N GLU A 30 -0.92 60.01 2.20
CA GLU A 30 -1.03 58.60 2.52
C GLU A 30 -2.31 57.93 2.01
N CYS A 31 -3.50 58.53 2.18
CA CYS A 31 -4.75 57.99 1.65
C CYS A 31 -4.78 57.95 0.12
N ILE A 32 -4.19 58.96 -0.54
CA ILE A 32 -4.08 58.99 -2.01
C ILE A 32 -3.11 57.90 -2.48
N VAL A 33 -1.94 57.78 -1.84
CA VAL A 33 -0.93 56.76 -2.13
C VAL A 33 -1.49 55.35 -1.93
N LEU A 34 -2.24 55.10 -0.86
CA LEU A 34 -2.89 53.81 -0.60
C LEU A 34 -3.96 53.46 -1.65
N LEU A 35 -4.74 54.44 -2.10
CA LEU A 35 -5.71 54.26 -3.20
C LEU A 35 -5.00 53.92 -4.52
N GLU A 36 -3.91 54.60 -4.85
CA GLU A 36 -3.11 54.32 -6.04
C GLU A 36 -2.43 52.94 -5.97
N GLU A 37 -1.98 52.52 -4.80
CA GLU A 37 -1.38 51.21 -4.56
C GLU A 37 -2.43 50.10 -4.64
N LEU A 38 -3.64 50.32 -4.09
CA LEU A 38 -4.77 49.42 -4.22
C LEU A 38 -5.23 49.27 -5.68
N ILE A 39 -5.29 50.38 -6.43
CA ILE A 39 -5.61 50.35 -7.87
C ILE A 39 -4.53 49.58 -8.65
N ARG A 40 -3.24 49.79 -8.34
CA ARG A 40 -2.14 49.02 -8.94
C ARG A 40 -2.23 47.53 -8.61
N SER A 41 -2.48 47.18 -7.36
CA SER A 41 -2.64 45.80 -6.91
C SER A 41 -3.84 45.12 -7.58
N ASN A 42 -4.99 45.81 -7.67
CA ASN A 42 -6.17 45.26 -8.35
C ASN A 42 -5.93 45.05 -9.85
N ARG A 43 -5.19 45.95 -10.52
CA ARG A 43 -4.79 45.75 -11.92
C ARG A 43 -3.85 44.56 -12.08
N ALA A 44 -2.91 44.37 -11.15
CA ALA A 44 -2.01 43.21 -11.14
C ALA A 44 -2.78 41.90 -10.93
N LEU A 45 -3.69 41.85 -9.96
CA LEU A 45 -4.56 40.70 -9.69
C LEU A 45 -5.49 40.40 -10.87
N ALA A 46 -6.02 41.41 -11.56
CA ALA A 46 -6.81 41.22 -12.77
C ALA A 46 -5.98 40.58 -13.89
N SER A 47 -4.73 41.03 -14.08
CA SER A 47 -3.81 40.44 -15.05
C SER A 47 -3.42 39.01 -14.69
N GLU A 48 -3.21 38.70 -13.42
CA GLU A 48 -2.89 37.35 -12.95
C GLU A 48 -4.07 36.39 -13.12
N ASN A 49 -5.28 36.83 -12.78
CA ASN A 49 -6.51 36.05 -13.00
C ASN A 49 -6.74 35.74 -14.49
N GLU A 50 -6.45 36.70 -15.37
CA GLU A 50 -6.53 36.50 -16.82
C GLU A 50 -5.52 35.44 -17.29
N LYS A 51 -4.28 35.48 -16.80
CA LYS A 51 -3.26 34.46 -17.08
C LYS A 51 -3.67 33.07 -16.57
N LEU A 52 -4.24 32.99 -15.36
CA LEU A 52 -4.71 31.72 -14.80
C LEU A 52 -5.86 31.13 -15.61
N ARG A 53 -6.78 31.97 -16.12
CA ARG A 53 -7.85 31.53 -17.02
C ARG A 53 -7.30 30.99 -18.34
N GLN A 54 -6.37 31.71 -18.96
CA GLN A 54 -5.70 31.26 -20.19
C GLN A 54 -4.93 29.95 -19.98
N GLN A 55 -4.25 29.80 -18.85
CA GLN A 55 -3.55 28.56 -18.51
C GLN A 55 -4.51 27.38 -18.30
N GLN A 56 -5.63 27.60 -17.60
CA GLN A 56 -6.68 26.59 -17.43
C GLN A 56 -7.29 26.19 -18.78
N GLU A 57 -7.55 27.15 -19.66
CA GLU A 57 -8.09 26.89 -20.99
C GLU A 57 -7.12 26.07 -21.86
N CYS A 58 -5.82 26.42 -21.86
CA CYS A 58 -4.79 25.64 -22.52
C CYS A 58 -4.69 24.21 -21.95
N SER A 59 -4.74 24.06 -20.62
CA SER A 59 -4.71 22.73 -19.98
C SER A 59 -5.96 21.91 -20.33
N ASN A 60 -7.13 22.54 -20.34
CA ASN A 60 -8.39 21.89 -20.67
C ASN A 60 -8.42 21.45 -22.14
N LYS A 61 -7.91 22.28 -23.06
CA LYS A 61 -7.76 21.92 -24.46
C LYS A 61 -6.82 20.72 -24.64
N SER A 62 -5.66 20.72 -23.97
CA SER A 62 -4.73 19.59 -24.01
C SER A 62 -5.34 18.30 -23.45
N ASN A 63 -6.09 18.41 -22.35
CA ASN A 63 -6.80 17.29 -21.76
C ASN A 63 -7.89 16.74 -22.69
N LEU A 64 -8.64 17.62 -23.37
CA LEU A 64 -9.66 17.23 -24.35
C LEU A 64 -9.05 16.49 -25.54
N GLU A 65 -7.93 16.98 -26.07
CA GLU A 65 -7.18 16.31 -27.14
C GLU A 65 -6.64 14.95 -26.69
N ALA A 66 -6.18 14.82 -25.44
CA ALA A 66 -5.74 13.54 -24.89
C ALA A 66 -6.90 12.54 -24.76
N LEU A 67 -8.09 13.00 -24.36
CA LEU A 67 -9.30 12.18 -24.28
C LEU A 67 -9.77 11.74 -25.68
N GLN A 68 -9.80 12.64 -26.67
CA GLN A 68 -10.11 12.28 -28.06
C GLN A 68 -9.10 11.29 -28.64
N ARG A 69 -7.80 11.40 -28.31
CA ARG A 69 -6.80 10.38 -28.70
C ARG A 69 -7.07 9.04 -28.04
N ILE A 70 -7.55 9.00 -26.80
CA ILE A 70 -7.91 7.76 -26.11
C ILE A 70 -9.17 7.17 -26.74
N GLU A 71 -10.18 7.98 -27.02
CA GLU A 71 -11.44 7.58 -27.65
C GLU A 71 -11.21 7.03 -29.06
N ASN A 72 -10.47 7.74 -29.91
CA ASN A 72 -10.09 7.27 -31.25
C ASN A 72 -9.33 5.94 -31.20
N ARG A 73 -8.49 5.71 -30.18
CA ARG A 73 -7.79 4.41 -29.97
C ARG A 73 -8.70 3.28 -29.52
N LEU A 74 -9.80 3.61 -28.83
CA LEU A 74 -10.82 2.65 -28.45
C LEU A 74 -11.72 2.29 -29.64
N GLU A 75 -12.07 3.27 -30.47
CA GLU A 75 -12.88 3.07 -31.69
C GLU A 75 -12.12 2.35 -32.80
N THR A 76 -10.84 2.68 -33.03
CA THR A 76 -10.00 2.00 -34.03
C THR A 76 -9.52 0.62 -33.61
N GLY A 77 -9.92 0.13 -32.43
CA GLY A 77 -9.70 -1.26 -32.05
C GLY A 77 -8.22 -1.66 -31.99
N ASP A 78 -7.37 -0.86 -31.34
CA ASP A 78 -5.97 -1.19 -30.99
C ASP A 78 -5.90 -2.29 -29.89
N ASN A 79 -6.72 -3.33 -30.07
CA ASN A 79 -6.90 -4.51 -29.25
C ASN A 79 -6.13 -5.73 -29.81
N GLY A 80 -5.57 -5.63 -31.02
CA GLY A 80 -4.85 -6.74 -31.69
C GLY A 80 -3.62 -7.24 -30.92
N ALA A 81 -2.88 -6.36 -30.25
CA ALA A 81 -1.65 -6.72 -29.52
C ALA A 81 -1.92 -7.24 -28.09
N LYS A 82 -2.94 -6.71 -27.41
CA LYS A 82 -3.26 -7.09 -26.02
C LYS A 82 -4.15 -8.33 -25.93
N VAL A 83 -5.06 -8.53 -26.88
CA VAL A 83 -5.92 -9.73 -26.93
C VAL A 83 -5.10 -10.98 -27.29
N ARG A 84 -4.14 -10.87 -28.21
CA ARG A 84 -3.19 -11.97 -28.49
C ARG A 84 -2.37 -12.37 -27.26
N ARG A 85 -1.89 -11.42 -26.46
CA ARG A 85 -1.17 -11.71 -25.20
C ARG A 85 -2.05 -12.34 -24.11
N ARG A 86 -3.35 -12.02 -24.06
CA ARG A 86 -4.29 -12.63 -23.09
C ARG A 86 -4.74 -14.02 -23.52
N GLN A 87 -5.07 -14.22 -24.79
CA GLN A 87 -5.54 -15.53 -25.28
C GLN A 87 -4.43 -16.59 -25.30
N ASN A 88 -3.16 -16.20 -25.52
CA ASN A 88 -2.04 -17.16 -25.42
C ASN A 88 -1.72 -17.58 -23.97
N ARG A 89 -2.17 -16.79 -22.97
CA ARG A 89 -2.00 -17.13 -21.54
C ARG A 89 -3.07 -18.11 -21.04
N GLN A 90 -4.19 -18.24 -21.77
CA GLN A 90 -5.31 -19.12 -21.41
C GLN A 90 -5.19 -20.55 -21.95
N LYS A 91 -4.19 -20.85 -22.82
CA LYS A 91 -3.95 -22.21 -23.34
C LYS A 91 -2.93 -23.05 -22.56
N ARG A 92 -2.22 -22.49 -21.58
CA ARG A 92 -1.39 -23.29 -20.64
C ARG A 92 -2.18 -23.53 -19.37
N ARG A 93 -2.71 -24.74 -19.18
CA ARG A 93 -3.20 -25.19 -17.87
C ARG A 93 -2.11 -24.89 -16.85
N THR A 94 -2.35 -23.95 -15.93
CA THR A 94 -1.35 -23.58 -14.93
C THR A 94 -1.15 -24.78 -14.02
N ILE A 95 -0.01 -25.47 -14.17
CA ILE A 95 0.30 -26.66 -13.37
C ILE A 95 0.21 -26.30 -11.89
N VAL A 96 -0.69 -26.96 -11.16
CA VAL A 96 -0.84 -26.77 -9.71
C VAL A 96 0.27 -27.57 -9.05
N VAL A 97 1.26 -26.88 -8.51
CA VAL A 97 2.42 -27.51 -7.85
C VAL A 97 2.14 -27.68 -6.36
N PRO A 98 2.12 -28.93 -5.84
CA PRO A 98 1.90 -29.18 -4.41
C PRO A 98 2.96 -28.53 -3.51
N PRO A 99 2.60 -28.03 -2.31
CA PRO A 99 3.57 -27.47 -1.37
C PRO A 99 4.69 -28.44 -0.97
N ALA A 100 4.40 -29.74 -0.88
CA ALA A 100 5.39 -30.76 -0.58
C ALA A 100 6.47 -30.86 -1.67
N CYS A 101 6.07 -30.91 -2.95
CA CYS A 101 6.97 -30.89 -4.09
C CYS A 101 7.88 -29.63 -4.08
N ARG A 102 7.29 -28.44 -3.88
CA ARG A 102 8.08 -27.18 -3.78
C ARG A 102 9.15 -27.23 -2.69
N ARG A 103 8.85 -27.84 -1.54
CA ARG A 103 9.82 -27.99 -0.43
C ARG A 103 10.89 -29.01 -0.79
N ALA A 104 10.53 -30.13 -1.39
CA ALA A 104 11.47 -31.17 -1.82
C ALA A 104 12.48 -30.60 -2.83
N VAL A 105 11.99 -29.91 -3.87
CA VAL A 105 12.80 -29.24 -4.89
C VAL A 105 13.81 -28.28 -4.26
N ARG A 106 13.34 -27.36 -3.41
CA ARG A 106 14.23 -26.38 -2.76
C ARG A 106 15.25 -27.04 -1.86
N ARG A 107 14.88 -28.09 -1.14
CA ARG A 107 15.78 -28.83 -0.24
C ARG A 107 16.86 -29.53 -1.05
N ILE A 108 16.48 -30.27 -2.09
CA ILE A 108 17.40 -31.08 -2.89
C ILE A 108 18.35 -30.18 -3.67
N TYR A 109 17.84 -29.15 -4.35
CA TYR A 109 18.68 -28.17 -5.02
C TYR A 109 19.71 -27.54 -4.08
N LYS A 110 19.33 -27.18 -2.85
CA LYS A 110 20.25 -26.65 -1.84
C LYS A 110 21.27 -27.67 -1.34
N LEU A 111 20.95 -28.96 -1.36
CA LEU A 111 21.90 -30.02 -1.03
C LEU A 111 22.88 -30.21 -2.18
N LEU A 112 22.41 -30.14 -3.43
CA LEU A 112 23.27 -30.20 -4.61
C LEU A 112 24.23 -29.02 -4.65
N LEU A 113 23.78 -27.80 -4.37
CA LEU A 113 24.63 -26.61 -4.24
C LEU A 113 25.78 -26.70 -3.22
N LYS A 114 25.74 -27.68 -2.31
CA LYS A 114 26.84 -27.90 -1.34
C LYS A 114 27.90 -28.87 -1.86
N LYS A 115 27.64 -29.53 -2.98
CA LYS A 115 28.61 -30.41 -3.63
C LYS A 115 29.46 -29.58 -4.59
N ASP A 116 30.73 -29.91 -4.68
CA ASP A 116 31.69 -29.18 -5.51
C ASP A 116 31.41 -29.31 -7.02
N ASP A 117 30.63 -30.32 -7.43
CA ASP A 117 30.28 -30.62 -8.82
C ASP A 117 29.02 -29.91 -9.34
N PHE A 118 28.37 -29.07 -8.53
CA PHE A 118 27.09 -28.44 -8.89
C PHE A 118 27.12 -26.92 -8.72
N GLY A 119 27.33 -26.20 -9.84
CA GLY A 119 27.42 -24.74 -9.88
C GLY A 119 26.08 -23.99 -9.68
N GLY A 120 24.95 -24.70 -9.69
CA GLY A 120 23.64 -24.08 -9.56
C GLY A 120 23.11 -23.45 -10.86
N PHE A 121 22.14 -22.54 -10.73
CA PHE A 121 21.49 -21.92 -11.88
C PHE A 121 22.35 -20.80 -12.46
N TYR A 122 22.37 -20.72 -13.79
CA TYR A 122 22.91 -19.58 -14.54
C TYR A 122 21.84 -18.48 -14.57
N LEU A 123 21.96 -17.51 -13.66
CA LEU A 123 20.94 -16.48 -13.41
C LEU A 123 21.07 -15.24 -14.31
N ASP A 124 22.10 -15.20 -15.14
CA ASP A 124 22.32 -14.30 -16.25
C ASP A 124 21.67 -14.80 -17.55
N GLU A 125 21.35 -16.09 -17.62
CA GLU A 125 20.69 -16.73 -18.76
C GLU A 125 19.16 -16.88 -18.58
N GLU A 126 18.48 -17.27 -19.66
CA GLU A 126 17.07 -17.63 -19.60
C GLU A 126 16.84 -18.98 -18.91
N VAL A 127 15.63 -19.18 -18.36
CA VAL A 127 15.26 -20.42 -17.66
C VAL A 127 15.33 -21.67 -18.55
N ASN A 128 15.24 -21.50 -19.87
CA ASN A 128 15.27 -22.58 -20.85
C ASN A 128 16.62 -22.67 -21.59
N SER A 129 17.69 -22.03 -21.09
CA SER A 129 19.02 -22.19 -21.69
C SER A 129 19.53 -23.62 -21.51
N ASP A 130 20.41 -24.07 -22.40
CA ASP A 130 20.97 -25.43 -22.35
C ASP A 130 21.72 -25.68 -21.02
N ASN A 131 22.44 -24.68 -20.52
CA ASN A 131 23.12 -24.74 -19.23
C ASN A 131 22.14 -24.94 -18.07
N ASN A 132 21.03 -24.20 -18.05
CA ASN A 132 19.99 -24.39 -17.05
C ASN A 132 19.23 -25.70 -17.24
N TYR A 133 19.04 -26.18 -18.46
CA TYR A 133 18.39 -27.47 -18.74
C TYR A 133 19.12 -28.63 -18.05
N GLY A 134 20.46 -28.69 -18.13
CA GLY A 134 21.25 -29.71 -17.44
C GLY A 134 21.08 -29.67 -15.90
N ILE A 135 21.01 -28.46 -15.33
CA ILE A 135 20.76 -28.26 -13.90
C ILE A 135 19.36 -28.74 -13.48
N PHE A 136 18.37 -28.52 -14.35
CA PHE A 136 17.00 -28.99 -14.14
C PHE A 136 16.93 -30.51 -14.17
N GLU A 137 17.45 -31.16 -15.22
CA GLU A 137 17.47 -32.62 -15.34
C GLU A 137 18.14 -33.27 -14.14
N HIS A 138 19.37 -32.83 -13.79
CA HIS A 138 20.07 -33.37 -12.64
C HIS A 138 19.28 -33.21 -11.33
N THR A 139 18.63 -32.06 -11.13
CA THR A 139 17.82 -31.84 -9.94
C THR A 139 16.56 -32.71 -9.93
N VAL A 140 15.90 -32.90 -11.08
CA VAL A 140 14.72 -33.77 -11.23
C VAL A 140 15.08 -35.22 -10.91
N GLU A 141 16.17 -35.74 -11.49
CA GLU A 141 16.65 -37.10 -11.24
C GLU A 141 16.88 -37.35 -9.75
N GLN A 142 17.54 -36.41 -9.08
CA GLN A 142 17.84 -36.51 -7.64
C GLN A 142 16.57 -36.45 -6.79
N ILE A 143 15.56 -35.67 -7.19
CA ILE A 143 14.25 -35.66 -6.53
C ILE A 143 13.56 -37.00 -6.66
N VAL A 144 13.49 -37.54 -7.87
CA VAL A 144 12.85 -38.83 -8.16
C VAL A 144 13.54 -39.96 -7.40
N HIS A 145 14.88 -39.99 -7.41
CA HIS A 145 15.68 -40.96 -6.67
C HIS A 145 15.38 -40.90 -5.15
N GLN A 146 15.35 -39.71 -4.55
CA GLN A 146 15.00 -39.57 -3.12
C GLN A 146 13.56 -39.94 -2.77
N GLN A 147 12.64 -39.94 -3.75
CA GLN A 147 11.27 -40.42 -3.54
C GLN A 147 11.13 -41.94 -3.78
N GLY A 148 12.24 -42.66 -3.95
CA GLY A 148 12.24 -44.10 -4.16
C GLY A 148 12.14 -44.53 -5.62
N GLY A 149 12.51 -43.65 -6.55
CA GLY A 149 12.52 -43.92 -7.99
C GLY A 149 11.26 -43.45 -8.72
N PRO A 150 11.22 -43.60 -10.06
CA PRO A 150 10.14 -43.07 -10.91
C PRO A 150 8.78 -43.68 -10.58
N GLU A 151 8.73 -44.96 -10.19
CA GLU A 151 7.48 -45.65 -9.86
C GLU A 151 6.87 -45.21 -8.52
N LYS A 152 7.70 -44.79 -7.56
CA LYS A 152 7.27 -44.39 -6.21
C LYS A 152 7.12 -42.89 -6.05
N CYS A 153 7.62 -42.09 -7.00
CA CYS A 153 7.58 -40.64 -6.91
C CYS A 153 6.13 -40.13 -7.01
N PRO A 154 5.62 -39.40 -6.00
CA PRO A 154 4.23 -38.92 -6.00
C PRO A 154 4.01 -37.72 -6.95
N TRP A 155 5.04 -37.24 -7.64
CA TRP A 155 4.99 -36.10 -8.53
C TRP A 155 5.53 -36.46 -9.90
N THR A 156 4.80 -36.09 -10.95
CA THR A 156 5.27 -36.23 -12.32
C THR A 156 6.44 -35.28 -12.60
N LYS A 157 7.25 -35.59 -13.61
CA LYS A 157 8.36 -34.74 -14.07
C LYS A 157 7.91 -33.29 -14.30
N ASP A 158 6.80 -33.09 -15.00
CA ASP A 158 6.22 -31.75 -15.26
C ASP A 158 5.91 -30.95 -13.99
N ILE A 159 5.43 -31.61 -12.93
CA ILE A 159 5.14 -30.94 -11.65
C ILE A 159 6.44 -30.49 -10.98
N ILE A 160 7.47 -31.33 -11.04
CA ILE A 160 8.79 -31.03 -10.49
C ILE A 160 9.46 -29.90 -11.28
N GLU A 161 9.43 -29.97 -12.60
CA GLU A 161 9.94 -28.91 -13.48
C GLU A 161 9.21 -27.59 -13.26
N ALA A 162 7.87 -27.60 -13.18
CA ALA A 162 7.10 -26.39 -12.87
C ALA A 162 7.48 -25.81 -11.49
N ALA A 163 7.80 -26.67 -10.52
CA ALA A 163 8.31 -26.25 -9.22
C ALA A 163 9.71 -25.63 -9.31
N LEU A 164 10.62 -26.24 -10.09
CA LEU A 164 11.97 -25.75 -10.37
C LEU A 164 11.94 -24.43 -11.11
N GLN A 165 11.13 -24.26 -12.15
CA GLN A 165 10.95 -23.00 -12.88
C GLN A 165 10.51 -21.86 -11.95
N ARG A 166 9.58 -22.14 -11.02
CA ARG A 166 9.17 -21.15 -9.99
C ARG A 166 10.32 -20.83 -9.04
N TYR A 167 11.15 -21.82 -8.71
CA TYR A 167 12.29 -21.61 -7.84
C TYR A 167 13.41 -20.82 -8.52
N PHE A 168 13.74 -21.15 -9.77
CA PHE A 168 14.64 -20.37 -10.63
C PHE A 168 14.23 -18.89 -10.65
N LYS A 169 12.96 -18.59 -10.92
CA LYS A 169 12.46 -17.20 -10.90
C LYS A 169 12.66 -16.50 -9.55
N THR A 170 12.47 -17.24 -8.45
CA THR A 170 12.75 -16.71 -7.10
C THR A 170 14.24 -16.39 -6.91
N CYS A 171 15.13 -17.28 -7.38
CA CYS A 171 16.58 -17.08 -7.33
C CYS A 171 17.00 -15.91 -8.22
N LEU A 172 16.46 -15.81 -9.42
CA LEU A 172 16.70 -14.72 -10.37
C LEU A 172 16.30 -13.36 -9.81
N GLU A 173 15.09 -13.25 -9.23
CA GLU A 173 14.64 -12.02 -8.58
C GLU A 173 15.56 -11.64 -7.41
N THR A 174 15.99 -12.63 -6.62
CA THR A 174 16.94 -12.42 -5.52
C THR A 174 18.29 -11.93 -6.04
N HIS A 175 18.79 -12.51 -7.13
CA HIS A 175 20.04 -12.11 -7.79
C HIS A 175 19.97 -10.67 -8.29
N LYS A 176 18.88 -10.30 -8.99
CA LYS A 176 18.63 -8.91 -9.44
C LYS A 176 18.56 -7.91 -8.28
N LEU A 177 17.97 -8.30 -7.15
CA LEU A 177 17.92 -7.45 -5.96
C LEU A 177 19.30 -7.28 -5.33
N LYS A 178 20.13 -8.33 -5.32
CA LYS A 178 21.51 -8.26 -4.81
C LYS A 178 22.41 -7.42 -5.72
N SER A 179 22.36 -7.66 -7.03
CA SER A 179 23.16 -6.89 -8.00
C SER A 179 22.80 -5.40 -8.02
N SER A 180 21.55 -5.05 -7.73
CA SER A 180 21.12 -3.65 -7.59
C SER A 180 21.20 -3.09 -6.16
N ASN A 181 21.86 -3.78 -5.22
CA ASN A 181 21.99 -3.39 -3.81
C ASN A 181 20.65 -3.05 -3.10
N ARG A 182 19.53 -3.61 -3.57
CA ARG A 182 18.17 -3.40 -3.02
C ARG A 182 17.71 -4.55 -2.12
N TYR A 183 18.52 -5.60 -1.99
CA TYR A 183 18.14 -6.82 -1.29
C TYR A 183 17.80 -6.60 0.19
N GLU A 184 18.64 -5.88 0.94
CA GLU A 184 18.39 -5.67 2.37
C GLU A 184 17.16 -4.78 2.61
N ALA A 185 16.97 -3.72 1.83
CA ALA A 185 15.75 -2.89 1.88
C ALA A 185 14.49 -3.72 1.57
N HIS A 186 14.54 -4.57 0.53
CA HIS A 186 13.44 -5.49 0.20
C HIS A 186 13.15 -6.47 1.34
N LYS A 187 14.19 -7.08 1.91
CA LYS A 187 14.10 -8.01 3.05
C LYS A 187 13.49 -7.34 4.28
N GLN A 188 13.90 -6.12 4.61
CA GLN A 188 13.33 -5.33 5.70
C GLN A 188 11.84 -5.02 5.43
N LYS A 189 11.48 -4.56 4.22
CA LYS A 189 10.11 -4.29 3.81
C LYS A 189 9.21 -5.53 3.92
N THR A 190 9.69 -6.67 3.41
CA THR A 190 8.97 -7.95 3.46
C THR A 190 8.75 -8.43 4.89
N ARG A 191 9.77 -8.33 5.75
CA ARG A 191 9.65 -8.65 7.19
C ARG A 191 8.65 -7.72 7.90
N LYS A 192 8.74 -6.41 7.68
CA LYS A 192 7.83 -5.40 8.25
C LYS A 192 6.37 -5.68 7.86
N SER A 193 6.13 -5.94 6.58
CA SER A 193 4.80 -6.29 6.05
C SER A 193 4.29 -7.64 6.58
N GLY A 194 5.18 -8.63 6.70
CA GLY A 194 4.87 -9.94 7.28
C GLY A 194 4.40 -9.84 8.74
N ARG A 195 5.13 -9.10 9.58
CA ARG A 195 4.74 -8.87 11.00
C ARG A 195 3.39 -8.16 11.12
N GLN A 196 3.12 -7.19 10.25
CA GLN A 196 1.84 -6.48 10.23
C GLN A 196 0.68 -7.42 9.85
N ARG A 197 0.86 -8.27 8.85
CA ARG A 197 -0.10 -9.34 8.50
C ARG A 197 -0.31 -10.33 9.63
N GLU A 198 0.77 -10.77 10.29
CA GLU A 198 0.67 -11.68 11.43
C GLU A 198 -0.08 -11.02 12.60
N LYS A 199 0.16 -9.74 12.87
CA LYS A 199 -0.60 -8.97 13.88
C LYS A 199 -2.09 -8.92 13.54
N LEU A 200 -2.43 -8.65 12.28
CA LEU A 200 -3.80 -8.68 11.81
C LEU A 200 -4.43 -10.05 12.02
N MET A 201 -3.79 -11.11 11.50
CA MET A 201 -4.26 -12.49 11.61
C MET A 201 -4.52 -12.90 13.07
N ARG A 202 -3.59 -12.63 13.97
CA ARG A 202 -3.74 -12.94 15.40
C ARG A 202 -4.96 -12.25 16.03
N ARG A 203 -5.20 -10.99 15.68
CA ARG A 203 -6.35 -10.22 16.17
C ARG A 203 -7.65 -10.71 15.57
N THR A 204 -7.68 -11.05 14.28
CA THR A 204 -8.82 -11.67 13.63
C THR A 204 -9.16 -13.03 14.26
N THR A 205 -8.16 -13.87 14.53
CA THR A 205 -8.37 -15.12 15.27
C THR A 205 -8.87 -14.87 16.70
N ALA A 206 -8.35 -13.84 17.38
CA ALA A 206 -8.77 -13.50 18.74
C ALA A 206 -10.18 -12.91 18.82
N LEU A 207 -10.73 -12.45 17.69
CA LEU A 207 -12.10 -11.95 17.60
C LEU A 207 -13.11 -13.03 18.02
N GLU A 208 -12.80 -14.30 17.73
CA GLU A 208 -13.62 -15.46 18.14
C GLU A 208 -13.38 -15.91 19.59
N LEU A 209 -12.31 -15.44 20.24
CA LEU A 209 -11.92 -15.86 21.59
C LEU A 209 -12.42 -14.92 22.69
N VAL A 210 -12.84 -13.71 22.29
CA VAL A 210 -13.32 -12.70 23.22
C VAL A 210 -14.80 -12.91 23.46
N ASN A 211 -15.22 -12.85 24.73
CA ASN A 211 -16.61 -12.70 25.06
C ASN A 211 -17.06 -11.25 24.76
N TRP A 212 -17.93 -11.10 23.78
CA TRP A 212 -18.53 -9.85 23.34
C TRP A 212 -19.90 -9.68 23.98
N ALA A 213 -20.34 -8.45 24.21
CA ALA A 213 -21.68 -8.22 24.73
C ALA A 213 -22.76 -8.66 23.73
N ASP A 214 -22.52 -8.38 22.44
CA ASP A 214 -23.39 -8.78 21.34
C ASP A 214 -22.59 -8.92 20.03
N GLN A 215 -23.25 -9.44 18.99
CA GLN A 215 -22.65 -9.65 17.67
C GLN A 215 -22.32 -8.33 16.95
N HIS A 216 -23.03 -7.24 17.27
CA HIS A 216 -22.79 -5.93 16.69
C HIS A 216 -21.49 -5.30 17.22
N GLU A 217 -21.16 -5.49 18.50
CA GLU A 217 -19.86 -5.11 19.08
C GLU A 217 -18.73 -5.86 18.38
N LYS A 218 -18.88 -7.18 18.19
CA LYS A 218 -17.92 -7.99 17.44
C LYS A 218 -17.75 -7.49 16.00
N GLY A 219 -18.85 -7.16 15.32
CA GLY A 219 -18.87 -6.60 13.96
C GLY A 219 -18.11 -5.28 13.86
N ARG A 220 -18.39 -4.31 14.74
CA ARG A 220 -17.68 -3.02 14.81
C ARG A 220 -16.18 -3.20 15.00
N VAL A 221 -15.76 -4.19 15.79
CA VAL A 221 -14.33 -4.48 15.96
C VAL A 221 -13.73 -5.11 14.71
N ALA A 222 -14.46 -5.97 14.01
CA ALA A 222 -13.99 -6.59 12.77
C ALA A 222 -13.72 -5.55 11.67
N GLU A 223 -14.56 -4.52 11.54
CA GLU A 223 -14.41 -3.42 10.57
C GLU A 223 -13.05 -2.72 10.67
N VAL A 224 -12.49 -2.64 11.87
CA VAL A 224 -11.21 -1.94 12.11
C VAL A 224 -9.98 -2.85 12.04
N LEU A 225 -10.17 -4.15 11.79
CA LEU A 225 -9.09 -5.12 11.57
C LEU A 225 -8.67 -5.11 10.09
N VAL A 226 -8.03 -4.01 9.69
CA VAL A 226 -7.44 -3.83 8.35
C VAL A 226 -5.94 -3.56 8.45
N MET A 227 -5.21 -3.80 7.36
CA MET A 227 -3.74 -3.70 7.32
C MET A 227 -3.27 -2.28 7.66
N GLU A 228 -3.93 -1.28 7.10
CA GLU A 228 -3.67 0.16 7.25
C GLU A 228 -3.72 0.55 8.73
N ALA A 229 -4.65 -0.05 9.49
CA ALA A 229 -4.87 0.22 10.90
C ALA A 229 -3.99 -0.62 11.84
N MET A 230 -3.13 -1.51 11.33
CA MET A 230 -2.15 -2.24 12.15
C MET A 230 -0.85 -1.46 12.26
N SER A 231 -0.34 -1.25 13.47
CA SER A 231 0.97 -0.61 13.66
C SER A 231 2.10 -1.46 13.05
N SER A 232 3.08 -0.79 12.44
CA SER A 232 4.27 -1.44 11.89
C SER A 232 5.34 -1.64 12.97
N GLU A 233 6.25 -2.59 12.73
CA GLU A 233 7.30 -2.94 13.68
C GLU A 233 8.66 -2.99 12.98
N GLU A 234 9.69 -2.47 13.63
CA GLU A 234 11.09 -2.50 13.19
C GLU A 234 11.92 -3.40 14.10
N SER A 235 12.92 -4.04 13.51
CA SER A 235 13.78 -5.01 14.20
C SER A 235 14.93 -4.27 14.85
N CYS A 236 15.07 -4.41 16.17
CA CYS A 236 16.19 -3.85 16.92
C CYS A 236 17.19 -4.97 17.19
N TYR A 237 18.41 -4.80 16.69
CA TYR A 237 19.50 -5.70 16.96
C TYR A 237 20.42 -5.07 18.00
N GLU A 238 20.99 -5.90 18.85
CA GLU A 238 22.11 -5.52 19.69
C GLU A 238 23.32 -6.32 19.19
N ASP A 239 24.47 -5.66 19.15
CA ASP A 239 25.70 -6.28 18.70
C ASP A 239 26.31 -7.01 19.90
N ASP A 240 26.45 -8.34 19.78
CA ASP A 240 27.18 -9.11 20.77
C ASP A 240 28.69 -8.87 20.57
N ASP A 241 29.51 -9.01 21.64
CA ASP A 241 30.97 -8.79 21.64
C ASP A 241 31.75 -9.58 20.57
N ILE A 242 31.10 -10.57 19.94
CA ILE A 242 31.64 -11.46 18.89
C ILE A 242 31.12 -11.06 17.50
N ASN A 243 30.77 -9.77 17.29
CA ASN A 243 30.36 -9.20 16.01
C ASN A 243 29.13 -9.89 15.37
N ASN A 244 28.29 -10.52 16.19
CA ASN A 244 27.04 -11.14 15.79
C ASN A 244 25.87 -10.26 16.23
N SER A 245 25.15 -9.69 15.26
CA SER A 245 24.00 -8.84 15.53
C SER A 245 22.77 -9.70 15.86
N LYS A 246 22.33 -9.67 17.12
CA LYS A 246 21.24 -10.51 17.63
C LYS A 246 19.94 -9.71 17.73
N LEU A 247 18.85 -10.26 17.20
CA LEU A 247 17.53 -9.65 17.31
C LEU A 247 16.99 -9.77 18.74
N THR A 248 16.93 -8.65 19.47
CA THR A 248 16.54 -8.63 20.89
C THR A 248 15.09 -8.20 21.08
N LYS A 249 14.62 -7.23 20.29
CA LYS A 249 13.30 -6.61 20.47
C LYS A 249 12.72 -6.05 19.17
N TYR A 250 11.43 -5.71 19.22
CA TYR A 250 10.75 -4.97 18.17
C TYR A 250 10.35 -3.58 18.63
N SER A 251 10.68 -2.57 17.83
CA SER A 251 10.23 -1.19 18.00
C SER A 251 8.87 -1.00 17.30
N VAL A 252 7.85 -0.60 18.04
CA VAL A 252 6.47 -0.46 17.53
C VAL A 252 6.19 1.00 17.17
N HIS A 253 5.95 1.27 15.89
CA HIS A 253 5.53 2.59 15.42
C HIS A 253 4.02 2.76 15.61
N ARG A 254 3.63 3.40 16.71
CA ARG A 254 2.23 3.63 17.08
C ARG A 254 1.56 4.57 16.07
N LEU A 255 0.27 4.34 15.83
CA LEU A 255 -0.56 5.20 14.97
C LEU A 255 -1.08 6.36 15.82
N PRO A 256 -0.67 7.63 15.59
CA PRO A 256 -1.02 8.75 16.46
C PRO A 256 -2.52 9.02 16.47
N TRP A 257 -3.14 8.93 15.29
CA TRP A 257 -4.58 9.10 15.04
C TRP A 257 -5.44 8.01 15.66
N GLU A 258 -4.87 6.95 16.23
CA GLU A 258 -5.63 5.86 16.82
C GLU A 258 -6.30 6.29 18.14
N SER A 259 -7.63 6.11 18.23
CA SER A 259 -8.40 6.46 19.41
C SER A 259 -8.05 5.59 20.63
N ARG A 260 -8.28 6.13 21.85
CA ARG A 260 -8.05 5.37 23.10
C ARG A 260 -8.92 4.12 23.17
N ARG A 261 -10.15 4.19 22.64
CA ARG A 261 -11.09 3.06 22.57
C ARG A 261 -10.53 1.94 21.69
N MET A 262 -10.05 2.27 20.49
CA MET A 262 -9.44 1.29 19.57
C MET A 262 -8.21 0.62 20.18
N LYS A 263 -7.33 1.38 20.83
CA LYS A 263 -6.14 0.84 21.53
C LYS A 263 -6.53 -0.18 22.60
N LYS A 264 -7.56 0.13 23.40
CA LYS A 264 -8.08 -0.79 24.44
C LYS A 264 -8.58 -2.10 23.82
N ILE A 265 -9.35 -2.02 22.73
CA ILE A 265 -9.89 -3.19 22.03
C ILE A 265 -8.77 -4.06 21.45
N LYS A 266 -7.81 -3.47 20.73
CA LYS A 266 -6.64 -4.21 20.22
C LYS A 266 -5.84 -4.87 21.34
N LYS A 267 -5.66 -4.20 22.48
CA LYS A 267 -5.03 -4.79 23.67
C LYS A 267 -5.85 -5.94 24.26
N LYS A 268 -7.19 -5.88 24.25
CA LYS A 268 -8.09 -6.98 24.65
C LYS A 268 -7.88 -8.20 23.74
N LEU A 269 -7.86 -7.99 22.42
CA LEU A 269 -7.59 -9.04 21.43
C LEU A 269 -6.20 -9.67 21.60
N ASP A 270 -5.16 -8.85 21.75
CA ASP A 270 -3.79 -9.33 21.94
C ASP A 270 -3.66 -10.18 23.22
N LYS A 271 -4.35 -9.79 24.30
CA LYS A 271 -4.43 -10.57 25.55
C LYS A 271 -5.16 -11.91 25.34
N ALA A 272 -6.32 -11.90 24.67
CA ALA A 272 -7.09 -13.10 24.41
C ALA A 272 -6.29 -14.11 23.57
N TYR A 273 -5.62 -13.63 22.51
CA TYR A 273 -4.71 -14.47 21.72
C TYR A 273 -3.57 -15.05 22.57
N LYS A 274 -2.91 -14.20 23.38
CA LYS A 274 -1.81 -14.65 24.24
C LYS A 274 -2.24 -15.73 25.22
N LYS A 275 -3.46 -15.68 25.76
CA LYS A 275 -3.98 -16.71 26.67
C LYS A 275 -4.05 -18.10 26.02
N LYS A 276 -4.46 -18.18 24.75
CA LYS A 276 -4.54 -19.42 23.96
C LYS A 276 -3.16 -20.07 23.67
N LEU A 277 -2.08 -19.30 23.70
CA LEU A 277 -0.75 -19.81 23.40
C LEU A 277 -0.22 -20.74 24.50
N THR A 278 0.54 -21.76 24.09
CA THR A 278 1.30 -22.64 25.00
C THR A 278 2.42 -21.88 25.71
N SER A 279 2.93 -22.38 26.84
CA SER A 279 4.06 -21.73 27.57
C SER A 279 5.26 -21.53 26.65
N ARG A 280 5.66 -22.60 25.96
CA ARG A 280 6.77 -22.58 24.99
C ARG A 280 6.59 -21.54 23.89
N ALA A 281 5.36 -21.33 23.41
CA ALA A 281 5.08 -20.30 22.41
C ALA A 281 5.17 -18.89 23.00
N LYS A 282 4.72 -18.70 24.26
CA LYS A 282 4.81 -17.42 24.98
C LYS A 282 6.27 -17.01 25.23
N GLU A 283 7.13 -17.95 25.59
CA GLU A 283 8.57 -17.74 25.82
C GLU A 283 9.31 -17.25 24.56
N ARG A 284 8.84 -17.65 23.37
CA ARG A 284 9.41 -17.23 22.08
C ARG A 284 8.96 -15.85 21.61
N ILE A 285 8.05 -15.18 22.33
CA ILE A 285 7.57 -13.85 21.96
C ILE A 285 8.63 -12.84 22.33
N LEU A 286 9.26 -12.24 21.30
CA LEU A 286 10.16 -11.11 21.51
C LEU A 286 9.44 -9.91 22.13
N PRO A 287 10.11 -9.19 23.05
CA PRO A 287 9.58 -7.98 23.66
C PRO A 287 9.33 -6.90 22.60
N ARG A 288 8.31 -6.07 22.87
CA ARG A 288 7.91 -4.94 22.03
C ARG A 288 8.03 -3.66 22.84
N VAL A 289 8.83 -2.73 22.35
CA VAL A 289 9.03 -1.41 22.95
C VAL A 289 8.38 -0.35 22.05
N ASP A 290 8.02 0.78 22.63
CA ASP A 290 7.48 1.89 21.84
C ASP A 290 8.61 2.55 21.04
N GLY A 291 8.36 2.69 19.74
CA GLY A 291 9.25 3.36 18.80
C GLY A 291 8.77 4.75 18.45
N GLN A 292 9.40 5.34 17.42
CA GLN A 292 8.94 6.60 16.86
C GLN A 292 7.50 6.50 16.35
N PRO A 293 6.65 7.51 16.59
CA PRO A 293 5.29 7.50 16.06
C PRO A 293 5.25 7.35 14.53
N SER A 294 4.26 6.62 14.04
CA SER A 294 4.04 6.42 12.60
C SER A 294 3.46 7.69 11.97
N LEU A 295 4.00 8.10 10.82
CA LEU A 295 3.46 9.21 10.01
C LEU A 295 2.23 8.82 9.17
N ARG A 296 1.87 7.53 9.13
CA ARG A 296 0.70 7.06 8.35
C ARG A 296 -0.60 7.67 8.85
N CYS A 297 -1.41 8.15 7.91
CA CYS A 297 -2.78 8.64 8.13
C CYS A 297 -3.76 7.49 8.46
N PRO A 298 -4.98 7.82 8.97
CA PRO A 298 -6.08 6.87 9.04
C PRO A 298 -6.36 6.21 7.68
N PRO A 299 -7.00 5.02 7.67
CA PRO A 299 -7.57 4.43 6.45
C PRO A 299 -8.63 5.37 5.82
N THR A 300 -9.09 5.01 4.61
CA THR A 300 -9.99 5.81 3.73
C THR A 300 -11.25 6.36 4.42
N GLU A 301 -11.98 7.27 3.75
CA GLU A 301 -13.12 8.03 4.31
C GLU A 301 -14.21 7.18 5.02
N ASN A 302 -14.37 5.90 4.67
CA ASN A 302 -15.32 5.01 5.31
C ASN A 302 -14.79 4.34 6.60
N PHE A 303 -13.66 4.79 7.14
CA PHE A 303 -13.12 4.22 8.36
C PHE A 303 -13.94 4.64 9.59
N PRO A 304 -14.27 3.73 10.53
CA PRO A 304 -15.17 4.07 11.63
C PRO A 304 -14.66 5.24 12.48
N GLY A 305 -15.44 6.32 12.58
CA GLY A 305 -15.02 7.55 13.27
C GLY A 305 -14.62 7.34 14.74
N TRP A 306 -15.24 6.38 15.43
CA TRP A 306 -14.88 6.04 16.82
C TRP A 306 -13.45 5.50 16.97
N ALA A 307 -12.86 4.99 15.89
CA ALA A 307 -11.51 4.43 15.88
C ALA A 307 -10.42 5.49 15.67
N ILE A 308 -10.81 6.69 15.22
CA ILE A 308 -9.94 7.84 15.02
C ILE A 308 -10.01 8.72 16.26
N ARG A 309 -8.86 9.30 16.65
CA ARG A 309 -8.78 10.30 17.69
C ARG A 309 -9.42 11.58 17.15
N GLN A 310 -10.55 11.95 17.74
CA GLN A 310 -11.09 13.30 17.66
C GLN A 310 -10.19 14.26 18.42
#